data_AF-A0A060CE28-F1
#
_entry.id   AF-A0A060CE28-F1
#
_cell.length_a   1.000
_cell.length_b   1.000
_cell.length_c   1.000
_cell.angle_alpha   90.00
_cell.angle_beta   90.00
_cell.angle_gamma   90.00
#
_symmetry.space_group_name_H-M   'P 1'
#
loop_
_entity.id
_entity.type
_entity.pdbx_description
1 polymer ?
#
loop_
_entity_poly.entity_id
_entity_poly.type
_entity_poly.pdbx_seq_one_letter_code
_entity_poly.pdbx_strand_id
1 'polypeptide(L)'
;MAPIIAAFPLALRRGRRPRPALPHRARGQGADRGGARAPPRRDDRLLGWVAALAITGLAAFLRLWNLGFPNKFLFDETYYAKDAWSLLHHGYVTGYVEDANEKI
;
A
#
# COMPACT_ATOMS: atom_id res chain seq x y z
N MET A 1 39.77 -2.84 56.77
CA MET A 1 38.84 -2.22 57.74
C MET A 1 37.57 -1.84 56.99
N ALA A 2 36.42 -2.38 57.37
CA ALA A 2 35.12 -2.18 56.73
C ALA A 2 34.05 -1.81 57.78
N PRO A 3 33.09 -0.92 57.46
CA PRO A 3 31.79 -0.86 58.13
C PRO A 3 30.67 -1.12 57.10
N ILE A 4 29.87 -2.18 57.22
CA ILE A 4 28.60 -2.29 57.98
C ILE A 4 27.63 -1.13 57.72
N ILE A 5 26.67 -1.33 56.82
CA ILE A 5 25.31 -0.80 56.94
C ILE A 5 24.33 -1.95 56.73
N ALA A 6 23.50 -2.15 57.75
CA ALA A 6 22.50 -3.19 57.87
C ALA A 6 21.43 -3.08 56.77
N ALA A 7 21.23 -4.17 56.03
CA ALA A 7 20.12 -4.32 55.10
C ALA A 7 18.83 -4.59 55.88
N PHE A 8 17.93 -3.61 55.82
CA PHE A 8 16.59 -3.64 56.39
C PHE A 8 15.67 -4.59 55.58
N PRO A 9 15.04 -5.62 56.16
CA PRO A 9 14.16 -6.50 55.40
C PRO A 9 12.76 -5.92 55.38
N LEU A 10 12.41 -5.13 54.36
CA LEU A 10 11.01 -4.75 54.13
C LEU A 10 10.28 -5.90 53.43
N ALA A 11 9.81 -6.85 54.22
CA ALA A 11 8.87 -7.87 53.83
C ALA A 11 7.54 -7.23 53.41
N LEU A 12 7.45 -6.82 52.14
CA LEU A 12 6.20 -6.46 51.51
C LEU A 12 5.36 -7.73 51.35
N ARG A 13 4.60 -8.06 52.41
CA ARG A 13 3.47 -8.98 52.38
C ARG A 13 2.41 -8.42 51.42
N ARG A 14 2.60 -8.66 50.12
CA ARG A 14 1.61 -8.40 49.08
C ARG A 14 0.42 -9.32 49.36
N GLY A 15 -0.63 -8.75 49.95
CA GLY A 15 -1.92 -9.43 50.07
C GLY A 15 -2.36 -9.92 48.69
N ARG A 16 -2.58 -11.23 48.56
CA ARG A 16 -3.27 -11.81 47.41
C ARG A 16 -4.70 -11.26 47.42
N ARG A 17 -4.96 -10.22 46.64
CA ARG A 17 -6.33 -9.85 46.30
C ARG A 17 -6.94 -11.03 45.54
N PRO A 18 -8.12 -11.57 45.94
CA PRO A 18 -8.82 -12.53 45.09
C PRO A 18 -9.12 -11.84 43.76
N ARG A 19 -8.65 -12.45 42.66
CA ARG A 19 -8.96 -11.97 41.31
C ARG A 19 -10.48 -12.02 41.12
N PRO A 20 -11.13 -10.94 40.65
CA PRO A 20 -12.52 -11.04 40.23
C PRO A 20 -12.60 -12.11 39.14
N ALA A 21 -13.42 -13.13 39.35
CA ALA A 21 -13.71 -14.13 38.33
C ALA A 21 -14.35 -13.39 37.15
N LEU A 22 -13.60 -13.23 36.06
CA LEU A 22 -14.13 -12.69 34.82
C LEU A 22 -15.28 -13.59 34.37
N PRO A 23 -16.47 -13.05 34.03
CA PRO A 23 -17.54 -13.86 33.50
C PRO A 23 -17.04 -14.57 32.23
N HIS A 24 -16.94 -15.90 32.29
CA HIS A 24 -16.77 -16.77 31.12
C HIS A 24 -18.07 -16.75 30.31
N ARG A 25 -18.30 -15.66 29.58
CA ARG A 25 -19.24 -15.60 28.47
C ARG A 25 -18.68 -14.73 27.34
N ALA A 26 -17.56 -15.19 26.79
CA ALA A 26 -17.37 -15.08 25.34
C ALA A 26 -18.19 -16.22 24.70
N ARG A 27 -19.52 -16.14 24.80
CA ARG A 27 -20.38 -16.90 23.90
C ARG A 27 -20.03 -16.36 22.52
N GLY A 28 -19.42 -17.19 21.69
CA GLY A 28 -19.11 -16.86 20.31
C GLY A 28 -20.36 -16.33 19.61
N GLN A 29 -20.50 -15.01 19.58
CA GLN A 29 -21.20 -14.28 18.53
C GLN A 29 -20.21 -14.16 17.36
N GLY A 30 -19.61 -15.30 17.00
CA GLY A 30 -18.76 -15.44 15.85
C GLY A 30 -19.66 -15.74 14.67
N ALA A 31 -20.02 -14.68 13.95
CA ALA A 31 -20.16 -14.71 12.51
C ALA A 31 -21.01 -15.84 11.90
N ASP A 32 -22.25 -16.02 12.37
CA ASP A 32 -23.29 -16.52 11.47
C ASP A 32 -24.04 -15.34 10.85
N ARG A 33 -23.33 -14.63 9.96
CA ARG A 33 -23.97 -13.88 8.89
C ARG A 33 -23.61 -14.56 7.59
N GLY A 34 -23.91 -15.86 7.51
CA GLY A 34 -24.21 -16.52 6.24
C GLY A 34 -25.51 -15.96 5.65
N GLY A 35 -25.62 -14.63 5.52
CA GLY A 35 -26.65 -14.01 4.73
C GLY A 35 -26.36 -14.43 3.30
N ALA A 36 -27.10 -15.41 2.81
CA ALA A 36 -27.03 -15.88 1.44
C ALA A 36 -26.96 -14.66 0.52
N ARG A 37 -25.75 -14.36 0.03
CA ARG A 37 -25.53 -13.19 -0.83
C ARG A 37 -26.22 -13.56 -2.12
N ALA A 38 -27.45 -13.08 -2.28
CA ALA A 38 -28.22 -13.30 -3.49
C ALA A 38 -27.29 -13.01 -4.68
N PRO A 39 -27.22 -13.90 -5.68
CA PRO A 39 -26.33 -13.68 -6.82
C PRO A 39 -26.66 -12.29 -7.39
N PRO A 40 -25.64 -11.45 -7.66
CA PRO A 40 -25.88 -10.10 -8.15
C PRO A 40 -26.81 -10.20 -9.35
N ARG A 41 -27.90 -9.41 -9.32
CA ARG A 41 -28.82 -9.37 -10.45
C ARG A 41 -28.00 -8.96 -11.67
N ARG A 42 -28.41 -9.41 -12.87
CA ARG A 42 -27.66 -9.06 -14.10
C ARG A 42 -27.49 -7.55 -14.25
N ASP A 43 -28.47 -6.78 -13.79
CA ASP A 43 -28.46 -5.31 -13.74
C ASP A 43 -27.37 -4.76 -12.81
N ASP A 44 -27.09 -5.42 -11.68
CA ASP A 44 -26.03 -5.03 -10.73
C ASP A 44 -24.64 -5.19 -11.34
N ARG A 45 -24.46 -6.15 -12.25
CA ARG A 45 -23.17 -6.37 -12.94
C ARG A 45 -22.90 -5.27 -13.96
N LEU A 46 -23.92 -4.90 -14.75
CA LEU A 46 -23.79 -3.81 -15.71
C LEU A 46 -23.53 -2.48 -14.99
N LEU A 47 -24.27 -2.20 -13.92
CA LEU A 47 -24.07 -0.99 -13.12
C LEU A 47 -22.67 -0.94 -12.50
N GLY A 48 -22.17 -2.08 -12.00
CA GLY A 48 -20.81 -2.18 -11.47
C GLY A 48 -19.73 -1.88 -12.52
N TRP A 49 -19.87 -2.41 -13.72
CA TRP A 49 -18.94 -2.13 -14.83
C TRP A 49 -19.02 -0.68 -15.29
N VAL A 50 -20.22 -0.11 -15.40
CA VAL A 50 -20.40 1.30 -15.76
C VAL A 50 -19.76 2.21 -14.72
N ALA A 51 -19.96 1.93 -13.43
CA ALA A 51 -19.33 2.69 -12.36
C ALA A 51 -17.80 2.59 -12.42
N ALA A 52 -17.24 1.40 -12.65
CA ALA A 52 -15.81 1.20 -12.80
C ALA A 52 -15.24 2.00 -13.98
N LEU A 53 -15.85 1.88 -15.17
CA LEU A 53 -15.42 2.62 -16.36
C LEU A 53 -15.56 4.13 -16.19
N ALA A 54 -16.62 4.60 -15.54
CA ALA A 54 -16.82 6.02 -15.27
C ALA A 54 -15.71 6.57 -14.36
N ILE A 55 -15.37 5.85 -13.29
CA ILE A 55 -14.29 6.25 -12.38
C ILE A 55 -12.94 6.21 -13.09
N THR A 56 -12.65 5.15 -13.85
CA THR A 56 -11.42 5.05 -14.64
C THR A 56 -11.32 6.17 -15.67
N GLY A 57 -12.40 6.48 -16.39
CA GLY A 57 -12.45 7.56 -17.36
C GLY A 57 -12.21 8.92 -16.72
N LEU A 58 -12.84 9.21 -15.58
CA LEU A 58 -12.62 10.43 -14.82
C LEU A 58 -11.17 10.55 -14.34
N ALA A 59 -10.61 9.48 -13.78
CA ALA A 59 -9.23 9.46 -13.32
C ALA A 59 -8.24 9.66 -14.48
N ALA A 60 -8.46 8.98 -15.61
CA ALA A 60 -7.65 9.13 -16.81
C ALA A 60 -7.72 10.56 -17.34
N PHE A 61 -8.92 11.14 -17.41
CA PHE A 61 -9.10 12.53 -17.83
C PHE A 61 -8.29 13.49 -16.95
N LEU A 62 -8.46 13.42 -15.63
CA LEU A 62 -7.71 14.29 -14.70
C LEU A 62 -6.20 14.09 -14.80
N ARG A 63 -5.75 12.86 -15.08
CA ARG A 63 -4.32 12.54 -15.19
C ARG A 63 -3.71 12.98 -16.52
N LEU A 64 -4.46 12.91 -17.61
CA LEU A 64 -3.96 13.12 -18.97
C LEU A 64 -4.26 14.53 -19.51
N TRP A 65 -5.21 15.27 -18.92
CA TRP A 65 -5.69 16.58 -19.41
C TRP A 65 -4.59 17.62 -19.60
N ASN A 66 -3.50 17.55 -18.83
CA ASN A 66 -2.40 18.52 -18.90
C ASN A 66 -1.02 17.85 -18.89
N LEU A 67 -0.89 16.71 -19.56
CA LEU A 67 0.36 15.92 -19.55
C LEU A 67 1.54 16.63 -20.23
N GLY A 68 1.27 17.57 -21.13
CA GLY A 68 2.27 18.30 -21.90
C GLY A 68 2.73 19.63 -21.31
N PHE A 69 2.30 20.00 -20.09
CA PHE A 69 2.69 21.28 -19.49
C PHE A 69 3.41 21.08 -18.15
N PRO A 70 4.55 21.76 -17.92
CA PRO A 70 5.30 22.63 -18.83
C PRO A 70 6.09 21.85 -19.88
N ASN A 71 6.25 22.41 -21.10
CA ASN A 71 7.07 21.84 -22.19
C ASN A 71 8.57 21.90 -21.89
N LYS A 72 9.00 21.25 -20.80
CA LYS A 72 10.41 21.16 -20.39
C LYS A 72 10.68 19.72 -20.00
N PHE A 73 11.54 19.07 -20.76
CA PHE A 73 12.02 17.73 -20.44
C PHE A 73 12.80 17.79 -19.11
N LEU A 74 12.29 17.08 -18.09
CA LEU A 74 13.07 16.86 -16.88
C LEU A 74 14.10 15.77 -17.17
N PHE A 75 15.30 15.99 -16.67
CA PHE A 75 16.55 15.32 -17.06
C PHE A 75 16.49 13.78 -17.23
N ASP A 76 15.64 13.07 -16.49
CA ASP A 76 15.51 11.60 -16.55
C ASP A 76 14.57 11.10 -17.66
N GLU A 77 13.63 11.92 -18.15
CA GLU A 77 12.67 11.55 -19.22
C GLU A 77 13.36 11.23 -20.56
N THR A 78 14.53 11.83 -20.79
CA THR A 78 15.29 11.63 -22.05
C THR A 78 15.95 10.26 -22.15
N TYR A 79 16.27 9.62 -21.02
CA TYR A 79 16.90 8.30 -21.00
C TYR A 79 15.84 7.20 -21.13
N TYR A 80 14.74 7.30 -20.37
CA TYR A 80 13.68 6.30 -20.41
C TYR A 80 12.99 6.20 -21.77
N ALA A 81 12.76 7.33 -22.44
CA ALA A 81 12.12 7.33 -23.76
C ALA A 81 12.98 6.60 -24.81
N LYS A 82 14.30 6.78 -24.74
CA LYS A 82 15.25 6.16 -25.68
C LYS A 82 15.39 4.66 -25.44
N ASP A 83 15.51 4.25 -24.19
CA ASP A 83 15.62 2.83 -23.85
C ASP A 83 14.33 2.08 -24.22
N ALA A 84 13.15 2.69 -24.01
CA ALA A 84 11.87 2.14 -24.44
C ALA A 84 11.76 2.01 -25.97
N TRP A 85 12.28 3.00 -26.71
CA TRP A 85 12.35 2.92 -28.18
C TRP A 85 13.25 1.79 -28.65
N SER A 86 14.41 1.62 -28.01
CA SER A 86 15.32 0.50 -28.29
C SER A 86 14.66 -0.85 -28.00
N LEU A 87 14.00 -1.00 -26.85
CA LEU A 87 13.28 -2.20 -26.48
C LEU A 87 12.17 -2.55 -27.49
N LEU A 88 11.42 -1.54 -27.97
CA LEU A 88 10.35 -1.74 -28.93
C LEU A 88 10.86 -2.23 -30.30
N HIS A 89 12.01 -1.74 -30.76
CA HIS A 89 12.52 -2.05 -32.10
C HIS A 89 13.52 -3.21 -32.14
N HIS A 90 14.33 -3.37 -31.10
CA HIS A 90 15.45 -4.31 -31.07
C HIS A 90 15.24 -5.47 -30.08
N GLY A 91 14.25 -5.38 -29.18
CA GLY A 91 14.00 -6.42 -28.18
C GLY A 91 15.00 -6.45 -27.02
N TYR A 92 15.97 -5.54 -27.01
CA TYR A 92 16.91 -5.29 -25.93
C TYR A 92 17.33 -3.81 -25.91
N VAL A 93 17.91 -3.36 -24.81
CA VAL A 93 18.46 -2.01 -24.69
C VAL A 93 19.82 -1.98 -25.39
N THR A 94 19.91 -1.34 -26.55
CA THR A 94 21.19 -1.08 -27.21
C THR A 94 21.89 0.08 -26.52
N GLY A 95 23.16 -0.14 -26.16
CA GLY A 95 24.03 0.94 -25.72
C GLY A 95 24.18 2.00 -26.83
N TYR A 96 24.29 3.26 -26.42
CA TYR A 96 24.48 4.35 -27.36
C TYR A 96 25.84 4.24 -28.03
N VAL A 97 25.92 4.65 -29.30
CA VAL A 97 27.19 4.83 -30.00
C VAL A 97 27.92 5.99 -29.31
N GLU A 98 29.17 5.75 -28.90
CA GLU A 98 30.07 6.83 -28.45
C GLU A 98 30.11 7.90 -29.57
N ASP A 99 30.04 9.19 -29.21
CA ASP A 99 30.02 10.37 -30.10
C ASP A 99 28.68 10.76 -30.77
N ALA A 100 27.53 10.21 -30.37
CA ALA A 100 26.24 10.64 -30.91
C ALA A 100 25.89 12.12 -30.61
N ASN A 101 26.40 12.67 -29.50
CA ASN A 101 26.21 14.08 -29.12
C ASN A 101 27.14 15.05 -29.85
N GLU A 102 28.22 14.58 -30.49
CA GLU A 102 29.18 15.44 -31.19
C GLU A 102 28.78 15.73 -32.65
N LYS A 103 27.73 15.05 -33.15
CA LYS A 103 27.25 15.18 -34.55
C LYS A 103 26.00 16.05 -34.71
N ILE A 104 25.55 16.73 -33.64
CA ILE A 104 24.34 17.59 -33.65
C ILE A 104 24.73 19.02 -33.28
#